data_AF-F4PVM6-F1
#
_entry.id   AF-F4PVM6-F1
#
_cell.length_a   1.000
_cell.length_b   1.000
_cell.length_c   1.000
_cell.angle_alpha   90.00
_cell.angle_beta   90.00
_cell.angle_gamma   90.00
#
_symmetry.space_group_name_H-M   'P 1'
#
loop_
_entity.id
_entity.type
_entity.pdbx_description
1 polymer ?
#
loop_
_entity_poly.entity_id
_entity_poly.type
_entity_poly.pdbx_seq_one_letter_code
_entity_poly.pdbx_strand_id
1 'polypeptide(L)'
;MGNPKLKKTSFDYFIYAFYQTARAIVRLSSSDALTIEMRVGDFQSVLDNVRDNKEERKARGMAVEYDSIDLSNVPDYTGFLNEFSESIEMLKPVKHSYIGFSVFLNVVVWKSLNDVIHSYLLVPGENALPRYLGVKSVGEDDLWEGFRFSRIEGPIPLDQLLGRDELIAWLSRLFVTIVTPSAVEPGTFPIHSPNNITMFFKLLGRLLRIGYPTHWITGVVELLLSGSLTTVEPTRKNRMIPLSRVAPPLLKMLSITPWLIEIRTQAALWMDKYQIRLLAGSIIPSVSDIKRYDISIRGTRSYSGPPFSSVIMMAIEYPSNQIFSPSNGADDNLRFQLLDATRNKTTIITTILFDGKTVSFWMSETDYNNLLSQNVTIKLFRNDTWKPFTEPKSLQ
;
A
#
# COMPACT_ATOMS: atom_id res chain seq x y z
N MET A 1 29.35 -38.77 2.18
CA MET A 1 30.04 -37.93 3.19
C MET A 1 29.59 -38.38 4.57
N GLY A 2 30.51 -38.45 5.55
CA GLY A 2 30.21 -38.87 6.92
C GLY A 2 29.66 -37.73 7.78
N ASN A 3 28.79 -38.04 8.75
CA ASN A 3 28.27 -37.03 9.67
C ASN A 3 29.40 -36.45 10.54
N PRO A 4 29.43 -35.13 10.79
CA PRO A 4 30.36 -34.56 11.76
C PRO A 4 30.07 -35.15 13.16
N LYS A 5 31.14 -35.52 13.89
CA LYS A 5 31.03 -36.05 15.25
C LYS A 5 30.64 -34.90 16.19
N LEU A 6 29.48 -35.01 16.84
CA LEU A 6 29.01 -34.03 17.84
C LEU A 6 29.99 -33.95 19.01
N LYS A 7 30.79 -32.89 19.08
CA LYS A 7 31.45 -32.41 20.32
C LYS A 7 30.75 -31.12 20.79
N LYS A 8 30.91 -30.77 22.07
CA LYS A 8 30.20 -29.67 22.74
C LYS A 8 30.82 -28.29 22.44
N THR A 9 30.98 -27.92 21.17
CA THR A 9 31.33 -26.53 20.82
C THR A 9 30.19 -25.89 20.01
N SER A 10 30.08 -24.56 20.07
CA SER A 10 29.14 -23.82 19.22
C SER A 10 29.40 -24.09 17.74
N PHE A 11 30.67 -24.24 17.35
CA PHE A 11 31.09 -24.62 15.99
C PHE A 11 30.48 -25.97 15.55
N ASP A 12 30.49 -26.98 16.42
CA ASP A 12 29.94 -28.30 16.12
C ASP A 12 28.41 -28.27 15.90
N TYR A 13 27.71 -27.36 16.57
CA TYR A 13 26.27 -27.16 16.38
C TYR A 13 25.97 -26.54 15.01
N PHE A 14 26.69 -25.46 14.66
CA PHE A 14 26.51 -24.79 13.37
C PHE A 14 26.96 -25.67 12.20
N ILE A 15 28.10 -26.35 12.31
CA ILE A 15 28.61 -27.20 11.21
C ILE A 15 27.64 -28.35 10.91
N TYR A 16 26.97 -28.90 11.94
CA TYR A 16 25.94 -29.90 11.73
C TYR A 16 24.75 -29.34 10.96
N ALA A 17 24.25 -28.14 11.32
CA ALA A 17 23.16 -27.49 10.60
C ALA A 17 23.50 -27.26 9.12
N PHE A 18 24.64 -26.61 8.83
CA PHE A 18 25.09 -26.39 7.44
C PHE A 18 25.29 -27.69 6.68
N TYR A 19 25.86 -28.72 7.33
CA TYR A 19 26.04 -30.02 6.72
C TYR A 19 24.71 -30.70 6.35
N GLN A 20 23.72 -30.66 7.25
CA GLN A 20 22.39 -31.21 6.96
C GLN A 20 21.68 -30.43 5.85
N THR A 21 21.75 -29.10 5.86
CA THR A 21 21.19 -28.24 4.80
C THR A 21 21.83 -28.54 3.45
N ALA A 22 23.16 -28.62 3.39
CA ALA A 22 23.88 -28.97 2.15
C ALA A 22 23.46 -30.35 1.62
N ARG A 23 23.34 -31.35 2.51
CA ARG A 23 22.85 -32.68 2.11
C ARG A 23 21.41 -32.67 1.61
N ALA A 24 20.54 -31.89 2.24
CA ALA A 24 19.16 -31.75 1.81
C ALA A 24 19.08 -31.13 0.41
N ILE A 25 19.83 -30.05 0.16
CA ILE A 25 19.93 -29.41 -1.15
C ILE A 25 20.41 -30.40 -2.21
N VAL A 26 21.49 -31.14 -1.93
CA VAL A 26 22.01 -32.17 -2.85
C VAL A 26 20.97 -33.24 -3.15
N ARG A 27 20.25 -33.72 -2.13
CA ARG A 27 19.19 -34.73 -2.31
C ARG A 27 18.05 -34.23 -3.16
N LEU A 28 17.52 -33.03 -2.86
CA LEU A 28 16.42 -32.43 -3.62
C LEU A 28 16.82 -32.14 -5.06
N SER A 29 18.04 -31.66 -5.28
CA SER A 29 18.58 -31.45 -6.62
C SER A 29 18.76 -32.77 -7.39
N SER A 30 19.25 -33.83 -6.72
CA SER A 30 19.46 -35.14 -7.35
C SER A 30 18.15 -35.85 -7.71
N SER A 31 17.02 -35.47 -7.08
CA SER A 31 15.70 -36.02 -7.34
C SER A 31 14.80 -35.11 -8.18
N ASP A 32 15.37 -34.10 -8.84
CA ASP A 32 14.63 -33.09 -9.63
C ASP A 32 13.48 -32.42 -8.85
N ALA A 33 13.66 -32.26 -7.53
CA ALA A 33 12.67 -31.71 -6.59
C ALA A 33 13.04 -30.31 -6.09
N LEU A 34 14.11 -29.70 -6.63
CA LEU A 34 14.55 -28.35 -6.29
C LEU A 34 14.64 -27.49 -7.55
N THR A 35 13.85 -26.44 -7.60
CA THR A 35 13.99 -25.34 -8.57
C THR A 35 14.30 -24.06 -7.81
N ILE A 36 15.34 -23.34 -8.22
CA ILE A 36 15.69 -22.02 -7.67
C ILE A 36 15.47 -20.97 -8.76
N GLU A 37 14.53 -20.06 -8.53
CA GLU A 37 14.25 -18.93 -9.41
C GLU A 37 14.75 -17.65 -8.73
N MET A 38 15.73 -16.96 -9.34
CA MET A 38 16.19 -15.65 -8.88
C MET A 38 15.55 -14.56 -9.71
N ARG A 39 14.85 -13.63 -9.05
CA ARG A 39 14.23 -12.46 -9.68
C ARG A 39 14.79 -11.19 -9.06
N VAL A 40 15.21 -10.26 -9.90
CA VAL A 40 15.66 -8.93 -9.48
C VAL A 40 14.53 -7.95 -9.75
N GLY A 41 14.07 -7.25 -8.72
CA GLY A 41 13.02 -6.25 -8.83
C GLY A 41 12.37 -5.94 -7.48
N ASP A 42 11.46 -4.99 -7.51
CA ASP A 42 10.50 -4.77 -6.42
C ASP A 42 9.62 -6.03 -6.24
N PHE A 43 9.43 -6.47 -4.99
CA PHE A 43 8.77 -7.75 -4.72
C PHE A 43 7.32 -7.77 -5.20
N GLN A 44 6.61 -6.63 -5.11
CA GLN A 44 5.23 -6.54 -5.56
C GLN A 44 5.16 -6.66 -7.07
N SER A 45 6.04 -5.96 -7.79
CA SER A 45 6.15 -6.05 -9.25
C SER A 45 6.48 -7.48 -9.72
N VAL A 46 7.33 -8.20 -8.96
CA VAL A 46 7.63 -9.61 -9.23
C VAL A 46 6.41 -10.49 -9.01
N LEU A 47 5.67 -10.33 -7.91
CA LEU A 47 4.46 -11.12 -7.64
C LEU A 47 3.33 -10.82 -8.64
N ASP A 48 3.15 -9.56 -9.01
CA ASP A 48 2.19 -9.14 -10.05
C ASP A 48 2.56 -9.82 -11.39
N ASN A 49 3.85 -9.86 -11.77
CA ASN A 49 4.30 -10.58 -12.97
C ASN A 49 4.02 -12.08 -12.91
N VAL A 50 4.25 -12.73 -11.75
CA VAL A 50 3.93 -14.15 -11.55
C VAL A 50 2.44 -14.40 -11.76
N ARG A 51 1.59 -13.52 -11.24
CA ARG A 51 0.13 -13.62 -11.34
C ARG A 51 -0.36 -13.40 -12.76
N ASP A 52 0.07 -12.33 -13.40
CA ASP A 52 -0.37 -11.95 -14.75
C ASP A 52 0.07 -12.99 -15.80
N ASN A 53 1.19 -13.69 -15.56
CA ASN A 53 1.72 -14.73 -16.45
C ASN A 53 1.50 -16.15 -15.89
N LYS A 54 0.48 -16.34 -15.04
CA LYS A 54 0.22 -17.61 -14.34
C LYS A 54 0.15 -18.82 -15.28
N GLU A 55 -0.55 -18.71 -16.40
CA GLU A 55 -0.75 -19.85 -17.31
C GLU A 55 0.53 -20.21 -18.08
N GLU A 56 1.28 -19.22 -18.57
CA GLU A 56 2.59 -19.44 -19.20
C GLU A 56 3.58 -20.09 -18.22
N ARG A 57 3.58 -19.63 -16.97
CA ARG A 57 4.44 -20.17 -15.92
C ARG A 57 4.10 -21.62 -15.58
N LYS A 58 2.82 -21.94 -15.41
CA LYS A 58 2.38 -23.34 -15.21
C LYS A 58 2.83 -24.24 -16.35
N ALA A 59 2.72 -23.79 -17.61
CA ALA A 59 3.16 -24.56 -18.77
C ALA A 59 4.67 -24.86 -18.76
N ARG A 60 5.48 -24.02 -18.09
CA ARG A 60 6.91 -24.24 -17.86
C ARG A 60 7.23 -25.02 -16.58
N GLY A 61 6.23 -25.53 -15.86
CA GLY A 61 6.41 -26.21 -14.57
C GLY A 61 6.81 -25.28 -13.43
N MET A 62 6.63 -23.96 -13.58
CA MET A 62 7.01 -22.98 -12.57
C MET A 62 5.91 -22.78 -11.53
N ALA A 63 6.31 -22.53 -10.28
CA ALA A 63 5.38 -22.20 -9.21
C ALA A 63 4.66 -20.87 -9.47
N VAL A 64 3.37 -20.84 -9.14
CA VAL A 64 2.48 -19.66 -9.24
C VAL A 64 1.69 -19.41 -7.97
N GLU A 65 1.74 -20.35 -7.04
CA GLU A 65 1.14 -20.30 -5.71
C GLU A 65 2.11 -20.98 -4.73
N TYR A 66 2.13 -20.52 -3.49
CA TYR A 66 3.16 -20.84 -2.52
C TYR A 66 2.57 -21.39 -1.22
N ASP A 67 3.27 -22.35 -0.61
CA ASP A 67 2.94 -22.79 0.75
C ASP A 67 3.39 -21.72 1.76
N SER A 68 4.59 -21.18 1.63
CA SER A 68 5.06 -20.07 2.47
C SER A 68 5.59 -18.91 1.63
N ILE A 69 5.38 -17.69 2.13
CA ILE A 69 5.98 -16.46 1.61
C ILE A 69 6.64 -15.76 2.79
N ASP A 70 7.97 -15.73 2.82
CA ASP A 70 8.74 -15.10 3.89
C ASP A 70 9.28 -13.74 3.43
N LEU A 71 8.77 -12.66 4.02
CA LEU A 71 9.09 -11.28 3.63
C LEU A 71 10.13 -10.61 4.52
N SER A 72 10.72 -11.33 5.49
CA SER A 72 11.61 -10.73 6.50
C SER A 72 10.93 -9.51 7.15
N ASN A 73 11.51 -8.31 7.08
CA ASN A 73 10.91 -7.08 7.61
C ASN A 73 10.45 -6.09 6.54
N VAL A 74 10.19 -6.55 5.31
CA VAL A 74 9.68 -5.69 4.21
C VAL A 74 8.44 -4.87 4.62
N PRO A 75 7.47 -5.40 5.40
CA PRO A 75 6.30 -4.64 5.85
C PRO A 75 6.61 -3.42 6.73
N ASP A 76 7.80 -3.33 7.35
CA ASP A 76 8.22 -2.10 8.07
C ASP A 76 8.26 -0.89 7.13
N TYR A 77 8.59 -1.12 5.86
CA TYR A 77 8.75 -0.09 4.83
C TYR A 77 7.51 0.06 3.92
N THR A 78 6.70 -0.99 3.82
CA THR A 78 5.63 -1.13 2.83
C THR A 78 4.22 -1.20 3.45
N GLY A 79 4.13 -1.21 4.79
CA GLY A 79 2.87 -1.33 5.50
C GLY A 79 2.35 -2.76 5.43
N PHE A 80 1.09 -2.98 5.82
CA PHE A 80 0.44 -4.32 5.82
C PHE A 80 -0.65 -4.43 4.75
N LEU A 81 -1.03 -3.30 4.13
CA LEU A 81 -2.19 -3.25 3.26
C LEU A 81 -1.97 -4.03 1.97
N ASN A 82 -0.75 -3.95 1.41
CA ASN A 82 -0.38 -4.69 0.21
C ASN A 82 -0.33 -6.19 0.46
N GLU A 83 0.25 -6.57 1.59
CA GLU A 83 0.48 -7.94 2.04
C GLU A 83 -0.85 -8.65 2.16
N PHE A 84 -1.84 -8.01 2.78
CA PHE A 84 -3.15 -8.59 3.04
C PHE A 84 -4.15 -8.41 1.87
N SER A 85 -3.88 -7.50 0.93
CA SER A 85 -4.73 -7.32 -0.26
C SER A 85 -4.29 -8.18 -1.44
N GLU A 86 -2.98 -8.29 -1.65
CA GLU A 86 -2.40 -8.85 -2.87
C GLU A 86 -1.45 -10.01 -2.60
N SER A 87 -0.43 -9.84 -1.76
CA SER A 87 0.61 -10.88 -1.58
C SER A 87 0.05 -12.19 -1.01
N ILE A 88 -0.88 -12.08 -0.06
CA ILE A 88 -1.53 -13.24 0.57
C ILE A 88 -2.35 -14.09 -0.41
N GLU A 89 -2.75 -13.52 -1.56
CA GLU A 89 -3.48 -14.24 -2.60
C GLU A 89 -2.60 -15.18 -3.42
N MET A 90 -1.28 -15.07 -3.28
CA MET A 90 -0.33 -16.00 -3.86
C MET A 90 -0.16 -17.27 -3.02
N LEU A 91 -0.82 -17.36 -1.85
CA LEU A 91 -0.81 -18.57 -1.05
C LEU A 91 -1.74 -19.64 -1.63
N LYS A 92 -1.30 -20.90 -1.57
CA LYS A 92 -2.17 -22.03 -1.83
C LYS A 92 -3.35 -22.05 -0.85
N PRO A 93 -4.53 -22.50 -1.26
CA PRO A 93 -5.70 -22.61 -0.39
C PRO A 93 -5.59 -23.86 0.52
N VAL A 94 -4.51 -24.00 1.29
CA VAL A 94 -4.31 -25.12 2.21
C VAL A 94 -4.00 -24.62 3.62
N LYS A 95 -4.38 -25.41 4.63
CA LYS A 95 -4.37 -24.99 6.04
C LYS A 95 -3.00 -24.56 6.58
N HIS A 96 -1.92 -25.07 6.01
CA HIS A 96 -0.56 -24.80 6.45
C HIS A 96 0.11 -23.66 5.66
N SER A 97 -0.60 -23.03 4.72
CA SER A 97 0.00 -21.94 3.96
C SER A 97 0.00 -20.63 4.73
N TYR A 98 1.10 -19.88 4.66
CA TYR A 98 1.23 -18.60 5.37
C TYR A 98 2.14 -17.59 4.65
N ILE A 99 1.88 -16.32 4.88
CA ILE A 99 2.81 -15.22 4.66
C ILE A 99 3.40 -14.80 6.02
N GLY A 100 4.73 -14.76 6.10
CA GLY A 100 5.47 -14.51 7.33
C GLY A 100 6.33 -13.26 7.24
N PHE A 101 6.34 -12.44 8.30
CA PHE A 101 7.21 -11.28 8.41
C PHE A 101 7.40 -10.83 9.86
N SER A 102 8.52 -10.18 10.15
CA SER A 102 8.89 -9.65 11.46
C SER A 102 8.92 -8.13 11.45
N VAL A 103 8.79 -7.54 12.63
CA VAL A 103 8.88 -6.09 12.83
C VAL A 103 10.21 -5.78 13.50
N PHE A 104 11.14 -5.17 12.75
CA PHE A 104 12.50 -4.90 13.27
C PHE A 104 12.82 -3.42 13.37
N LEU A 105 12.31 -2.58 12.46
CA LEU A 105 12.65 -1.17 12.39
C LEU A 105 11.96 -0.32 13.47
N ASN A 106 10.73 -0.67 13.79
CA ASN A 106 9.81 0.09 14.64
C ASN A 106 9.34 -0.71 15.86
N VAL A 107 10.02 -1.80 16.21
CA VAL A 107 9.66 -2.69 17.33
C VAL A 107 9.44 -1.94 18.65
N VAL A 108 10.24 -0.90 18.93
CA VAL A 108 10.14 -0.08 20.16
C VAL A 108 8.90 0.82 20.21
N VAL A 109 8.21 1.02 19.07
CA VAL A 109 7.01 1.86 19.00
C VAL A 109 5.76 1.07 19.36
N TRP A 110 5.77 -0.24 19.12
CA TRP A 110 4.60 -1.09 19.26
C TRP A 110 4.55 -1.79 20.61
N LYS A 111 3.38 -1.82 21.23
CA LYS A 111 3.18 -2.55 22.50
C LYS A 111 2.58 -3.92 22.29
N SER A 112 1.94 -4.15 21.14
CA SER A 112 1.26 -5.39 20.80
C SER A 112 1.07 -5.52 19.28
N LEU A 113 0.83 -6.75 18.79
CA LEU A 113 0.42 -7.00 17.40
C LEU A 113 -0.85 -6.21 17.03
N ASN A 114 -1.80 -6.07 17.96
CA ASN A 114 -3.01 -5.29 17.74
C ASN A 114 -2.71 -3.81 17.47
N ASP A 115 -1.71 -3.22 18.13
CA ASP A 115 -1.31 -1.82 17.87
C ASP A 115 -0.75 -1.65 16.46
N VAL A 116 0.04 -2.63 16.01
CA VAL A 116 0.62 -2.66 14.65
C VAL A 116 -0.50 -2.75 13.62
N ILE A 117 -1.39 -3.74 13.78
CA ILE A 117 -2.55 -3.95 12.90
C ILE A 117 -3.42 -2.71 12.84
N HIS A 118 -3.74 -2.11 13.99
CA HIS A 118 -4.60 -0.93 14.02
C HIS A 118 -3.94 0.28 13.35
N SER A 119 -2.65 0.49 13.58
CA SER A 119 -1.95 1.63 13.02
C SER A 119 -1.81 1.55 11.50
N TYR A 120 -1.54 0.36 10.95
CA TYR A 120 -1.38 0.18 9.50
C TYR A 120 -2.69 -0.02 8.73
N LEU A 121 -3.71 -0.63 9.35
CA LEU A 121 -4.92 -1.08 8.65
C LEU A 121 -6.22 -0.45 9.18
N LEU A 122 -6.18 0.26 10.32
CA LEU A 122 -7.35 0.77 11.03
C LEU A 122 -8.34 -0.32 11.46
N VAL A 123 -7.89 -1.57 11.54
CA VAL A 123 -8.64 -2.72 12.03
C VAL A 123 -8.51 -2.76 13.56
N PRO A 124 -9.55 -3.07 14.35
CA PRO A 124 -9.48 -3.07 15.82
C PRO A 124 -8.45 -4.03 16.44
N GLY A 125 -7.93 -4.98 15.66
CA GLY A 125 -6.94 -5.95 16.09
C GLY A 125 -7.00 -7.20 15.23
N GLU A 126 -6.17 -8.17 15.55
CA GLU A 126 -5.98 -9.41 14.82
C GLU A 126 -7.28 -10.23 14.67
N ASN A 127 -8.06 -10.35 15.75
CA ASN A 127 -9.34 -11.07 15.74
C ASN A 127 -10.39 -10.50 14.78
N ALA A 128 -10.22 -9.24 14.35
CA ALA A 128 -11.11 -8.61 13.38
C ALA A 128 -10.63 -8.77 11.93
N LEU A 129 -9.36 -9.15 11.69
CA LEU A 129 -8.83 -9.37 10.34
C LEU A 129 -9.68 -10.31 9.47
N PRO A 130 -10.29 -11.41 10.00
CA PRO A 130 -11.16 -12.27 9.22
C PRO A 130 -12.30 -11.51 8.54
N ARG A 131 -12.96 -10.64 9.31
CA ARG A 131 -14.14 -9.89 8.85
C ARG A 131 -13.75 -8.75 7.93
N TYR A 132 -12.62 -8.09 8.19
CA TYR A 132 -12.18 -6.91 7.44
C TYR A 132 -11.47 -7.29 6.12
N LEU A 133 -10.59 -8.29 6.15
CA LEU A 133 -9.62 -8.59 5.08
C LEU A 133 -9.56 -10.08 4.71
N GLY A 134 -10.39 -10.93 5.30
CA GLY A 134 -10.35 -12.37 5.06
C GLY A 134 -8.97 -12.96 5.38
N VAL A 135 -8.31 -12.43 6.41
CA VAL A 135 -6.99 -12.84 6.87
C VAL A 135 -7.10 -13.35 8.30
N LYS A 136 -6.32 -14.37 8.65
CA LYS A 136 -6.19 -14.89 10.02
C LYS A 136 -4.73 -15.04 10.38
N SER A 137 -4.38 -14.85 11.65
CA SER A 137 -3.04 -15.24 12.14
C SER A 137 -2.93 -16.76 12.19
N VAL A 138 -1.72 -17.27 11.97
CA VAL A 138 -1.37 -18.69 11.97
C VAL A 138 0.00 -18.89 12.64
N GLY A 139 0.04 -18.89 13.96
CA GLY A 139 1.29 -19.04 14.71
C GLY A 139 1.16 -18.57 16.15
N GLU A 140 2.28 -18.49 16.85
CA GLU A 140 2.36 -17.84 18.16
C GLU A 140 2.65 -16.34 17.99
N ASP A 141 2.07 -15.51 18.86
CA ASP A 141 2.15 -14.05 18.80
C ASP A 141 3.46 -13.54 19.44
N ASP A 142 4.58 -13.71 18.75
CA ASP A 142 5.85 -13.09 19.14
C ASP A 142 6.37 -12.11 18.08
N LEU A 143 6.52 -10.85 18.47
CA LEU A 143 7.14 -9.78 17.66
C LEU A 143 8.54 -10.20 17.14
N TRP A 144 9.25 -11.04 17.90
CA TRP A 144 10.62 -11.49 17.63
C TRP A 144 10.67 -12.78 16.79
N GLU A 145 9.69 -13.67 16.91
CA GLU A 145 9.60 -14.90 16.09
C GLU A 145 8.89 -14.67 14.75
N GLY A 146 8.30 -13.48 14.58
CA GLY A 146 7.65 -13.05 13.35
C GLY A 146 6.18 -13.41 13.30
N PHE A 147 5.40 -12.53 12.70
CA PHE A 147 3.99 -12.76 12.47
C PHE A 147 3.79 -13.67 11.28
N ARG A 148 2.75 -14.50 11.36
CA ARG A 148 2.35 -15.37 10.26
C ARG A 148 0.86 -15.22 10.04
N PHE A 149 0.49 -15.00 8.79
CA PHE A 149 -0.90 -14.81 8.39
C PHE A 149 -1.26 -15.75 7.25
N SER A 150 -2.53 -16.16 7.19
CA SER A 150 -3.07 -16.97 6.12
C SER A 150 -4.37 -16.36 5.61
N ARG A 151 -4.69 -16.62 4.33
CA ARG A 151 -5.99 -16.24 3.77
C ARG A 151 -7.07 -17.20 4.27
N ILE A 152 -8.26 -16.66 4.51
CA ILE A 152 -9.47 -17.44 4.69
C ILE A 152 -9.94 -17.90 3.32
N GLU A 153 -10.33 -19.16 3.22
CA GLU A 153 -10.76 -19.77 1.97
C GLU A 153 -12.20 -19.37 1.62
N GLY A 154 -12.41 -19.04 0.35
CA GLY A 154 -13.72 -18.76 -0.23
C GLY A 154 -14.27 -17.36 0.10
N PRO A 155 -15.41 -17.02 -0.52
CA PRO A 155 -16.21 -15.90 -0.04
C PRO A 155 -16.72 -16.21 1.36
N ILE A 156 -16.44 -15.33 2.30
CA ILE A 156 -16.94 -15.39 3.66
C ILE A 156 -18.42 -15.01 3.65
N PRO A 157 -19.29 -15.74 4.37
CA PRO A 157 -20.71 -15.38 4.51
C PRO A 157 -20.89 -13.94 4.99
N LEU A 158 -21.85 -13.21 4.40
CA LEU A 158 -22.02 -11.77 4.65
C LEU A 158 -22.31 -11.44 6.11
N ASP A 159 -22.99 -12.32 6.84
CA ASP A 159 -23.26 -12.22 8.28
C ASP A 159 -21.99 -12.31 9.14
N GLN A 160 -20.91 -12.87 8.60
CA GLN A 160 -19.59 -12.90 9.23
C GLN A 160 -18.72 -11.70 8.83
N LEU A 161 -19.08 -10.96 7.78
CA LEU A 161 -18.39 -9.75 7.34
C LEU A 161 -18.86 -8.50 8.11
N LEU A 162 -18.28 -7.34 7.79
CA LEU A 162 -18.77 -6.07 8.32
C LEU A 162 -20.11 -5.71 7.68
N GLY A 163 -20.96 -5.02 8.44
CA GLY A 163 -22.13 -4.36 7.87
C GLY A 163 -21.72 -3.24 6.91
N ARG A 164 -22.62 -2.89 5.97
CA ARG A 164 -22.37 -1.87 4.94
C ARG A 164 -21.83 -0.56 5.51
N ASP A 165 -22.47 -0.04 6.55
CA ASP A 165 -22.13 1.28 7.10
C ASP A 165 -20.79 1.25 7.85
N GLU A 166 -20.49 0.13 8.52
CA GLU A 166 -19.19 -0.09 9.16
C GLU A 166 -18.06 -0.19 8.12
N LEU A 167 -18.30 -0.92 7.03
CA LEU A 167 -17.38 -1.02 5.90
C LEU A 167 -17.08 0.36 5.29
N ILE A 168 -18.13 1.13 4.98
CA ILE A 168 -17.99 2.47 4.39
C ILE A 168 -17.23 3.40 5.34
N ALA A 169 -17.53 3.36 6.64
CA ALA A 169 -16.84 4.17 7.64
C ALA A 169 -15.35 3.81 7.75
N TRP A 170 -15.01 2.52 7.78
CA TRP A 170 -13.62 2.06 7.79
C TRP A 170 -12.88 2.47 6.52
N LEU A 171 -13.44 2.20 5.34
CA LEU A 171 -12.83 2.54 4.06
C LEU A 171 -12.65 4.04 3.87
N SER A 172 -13.62 4.86 4.28
CA SER A 172 -13.51 6.32 4.21
C SER A 172 -12.38 6.83 5.10
N ARG A 173 -12.25 6.29 6.32
CA ARG A 173 -11.16 6.64 7.24
C ARG A 173 -9.80 6.18 6.68
N LEU A 174 -9.73 4.96 6.15
CA LEU A 174 -8.52 4.40 5.57
C LEU A 174 -8.06 5.21 4.34
N PHE A 175 -8.99 5.57 3.44
CA PHE A 175 -8.69 6.40 2.28
C PHE A 175 -8.07 7.73 2.70
N VAL A 176 -8.69 8.45 3.65
CA VAL A 176 -8.15 9.72 4.15
C VAL A 176 -6.77 9.55 4.78
N THR A 177 -6.54 8.48 5.55
CA THR A 177 -5.21 8.17 6.10
C THR A 177 -4.17 7.90 5.02
N ILE A 178 -4.54 7.25 3.91
CA ILE A 178 -3.64 6.99 2.77
C ILE A 178 -3.24 8.29 2.07
N VAL A 179 -4.20 9.17 1.80
CA VAL A 179 -3.94 10.39 1.02
C VAL A 179 -3.42 11.56 1.88
N THR A 180 -3.62 11.51 3.21
CA THR A 180 -3.15 12.52 4.17
C THR A 180 -2.41 11.94 5.37
N PRO A 181 -1.32 11.17 5.16
CA PRO A 181 -0.57 10.61 6.26
C PRO A 181 0.00 11.70 7.19
N SER A 182 0.04 11.44 8.50
CA SER A 182 0.55 12.38 9.50
C SER A 182 1.98 12.83 9.17
N ALA A 183 2.29 14.10 9.36
CA ALA A 183 3.66 14.58 9.18
C ALA A 183 4.56 14.08 10.33
N VAL A 184 5.81 13.72 10.02
CA VAL A 184 6.85 13.24 10.93
C VAL A 184 8.17 13.88 10.54
N GLU A 185 8.93 14.34 11.52
CA GLU A 185 10.27 14.87 11.28
C GLU A 185 11.24 13.75 10.87
N PRO A 186 12.09 13.95 9.86
CA PRO A 186 13.09 12.96 9.48
C PRO A 186 13.94 12.51 10.68
N GLY A 187 14.05 11.20 10.88
CA GLY A 187 14.83 10.61 11.98
C GLY A 187 14.12 10.50 13.33
N THR A 188 12.88 10.98 13.47
CA THR A 188 12.13 10.87 14.75
C THR A 188 11.33 9.58 14.89
N PHE A 189 10.65 9.14 13.83
CA PHE A 189 9.86 7.90 13.85
C PHE A 189 10.02 7.14 12.53
N PRO A 190 10.37 5.84 12.57
CA PRO A 190 10.58 5.06 11.36
C PRO A 190 9.29 4.45 10.78
N ILE A 191 8.11 4.82 11.28
CA ILE A 191 6.85 4.35 10.69
C ILE A 191 6.68 5.05 9.34
N HIS A 192 6.65 4.29 8.26
CA HIS A 192 6.39 4.82 6.92
C HIS A 192 4.89 4.78 6.58
N SER A 193 4.46 5.64 5.66
CA SER A 193 3.11 5.63 5.08
C SER A 193 3.20 5.47 3.57
N PRO A 194 3.46 4.24 3.10
CA PRO A 194 3.86 3.95 1.73
C PRO A 194 2.68 3.78 0.76
N ASN A 195 1.46 3.74 1.29
CA ASN A 195 0.26 3.47 0.50
C ASN A 195 -0.13 4.68 -0.35
N ASN A 196 -0.68 4.39 -1.52
CA ASN A 196 -1.24 5.37 -2.47
C ASN A 196 -2.66 4.95 -2.89
N ILE A 197 -3.30 5.75 -3.74
CA ILE A 197 -4.68 5.46 -4.19
C ILE A 197 -4.77 4.14 -4.95
N THR A 198 -3.75 3.76 -5.71
CA THR A 198 -3.70 2.45 -6.38
C THR A 198 -3.84 1.29 -5.37
N MET A 199 -3.17 1.38 -4.22
CA MET A 199 -3.28 0.36 -3.17
C MET A 199 -4.70 0.26 -2.60
N PHE A 200 -5.40 1.40 -2.47
CA PHE A 200 -6.78 1.41 -2.04
C PHE A 200 -7.70 0.68 -3.04
N PHE A 201 -7.51 0.86 -4.35
CA PHE A 201 -8.28 0.11 -5.35
C PHE A 201 -7.91 -1.38 -5.42
N LYS A 202 -6.64 -1.75 -5.16
CA LYS A 202 -6.25 -3.15 -4.96
C LYS A 202 -6.99 -3.78 -3.77
N LEU A 203 -7.09 -3.05 -2.65
CA LEU A 203 -7.91 -3.45 -1.50
C LEU A 203 -9.39 -3.67 -1.90
N LEU A 204 -10.00 -2.78 -2.68
CA LEU A 204 -11.39 -2.99 -3.13
C LEU A 204 -11.54 -4.30 -3.92
N GLY A 205 -10.57 -4.64 -4.76
CA GLY A 205 -10.47 -5.92 -5.45
C GLY A 205 -10.45 -7.10 -4.48
N ARG A 206 -9.65 -7.00 -3.42
CA ARG A 206 -9.57 -7.99 -2.35
C ARG A 206 -10.92 -8.17 -1.65
N LEU A 207 -11.62 -7.08 -1.31
CA LEU A 207 -12.91 -7.14 -0.62
C LEU A 207 -13.98 -7.86 -1.45
N LEU A 208 -13.99 -7.66 -2.77
CA LEU A 208 -14.87 -8.42 -3.69
C LEU A 208 -14.59 -9.92 -3.63
N ARG A 209 -13.31 -10.32 -3.63
CA ARG A 209 -12.90 -11.74 -3.56
C ARG A 209 -13.25 -12.38 -2.21
N ILE A 210 -13.21 -11.61 -1.13
CA ILE A 210 -13.61 -12.06 0.21
C ILE A 210 -15.13 -12.23 0.32
N GLY A 211 -15.93 -11.64 -0.57
CA GLY A 211 -17.39 -11.81 -0.58
C GLY A 211 -18.19 -10.56 -0.22
N TYR A 212 -17.55 -9.38 -0.12
CA TYR A 212 -18.31 -8.14 0.03
C TYR A 212 -19.17 -7.86 -1.22
N PRO A 213 -20.43 -7.42 -1.07
CA PRO A 213 -21.31 -7.18 -2.20
C PRO A 213 -20.76 -6.12 -3.16
N THR A 214 -20.77 -6.42 -4.46
CA THR A 214 -20.27 -5.52 -5.52
C THR A 214 -20.88 -4.12 -5.43
N HIS A 215 -22.20 -4.03 -5.20
CA HIS A 215 -22.90 -2.75 -5.09
C HIS A 215 -22.48 -1.91 -3.87
N TRP A 216 -21.91 -2.52 -2.81
CA TRP A 216 -21.32 -1.75 -1.69
C TRP A 216 -19.99 -1.14 -2.11
N ILE A 217 -19.15 -1.92 -2.80
CA ILE A 217 -17.86 -1.46 -3.31
C ILE A 217 -18.05 -0.36 -4.36
N THR A 218 -18.99 -0.52 -5.29
CA THR A 218 -19.40 0.53 -6.23
C THR A 218 -19.82 1.79 -5.50
N GLY A 219 -20.64 1.68 -4.46
CA GLY A 219 -21.06 2.82 -3.64
C GLY A 219 -19.91 3.56 -2.95
N VAL A 220 -18.84 2.84 -2.55
CA VAL A 220 -17.62 3.47 -2.02
C VAL A 220 -16.89 4.25 -3.12
N VAL A 221 -16.74 3.68 -4.31
CA VAL A 221 -16.10 4.38 -5.44
C VAL A 221 -16.88 5.63 -5.84
N GLU A 222 -18.21 5.55 -5.88
CA GLU A 222 -19.08 6.69 -6.15
C GLU A 222 -18.98 7.77 -5.08
N LEU A 223 -18.89 7.36 -3.81
CA LEU A 223 -18.65 8.28 -2.71
C LEU A 223 -17.31 9.02 -2.89
N LEU A 224 -16.25 8.32 -3.30
CA LEU A 224 -14.96 8.96 -3.61
C LEU A 224 -15.05 9.93 -4.79
N LEU A 225 -15.78 9.55 -5.85
CA LEU A 225 -16.01 10.38 -7.03
C LEU A 225 -16.84 11.65 -6.73
N SER A 226 -17.57 11.68 -5.62
CA SER A 226 -18.29 12.89 -5.16
C SER A 226 -17.35 14.02 -4.73
N GLY A 227 -16.08 13.72 -4.44
CA GLY A 227 -15.10 14.71 -4.00
C GLY A 227 -15.20 15.09 -2.50
N SER A 228 -16.07 14.44 -1.72
CA SER A 228 -16.11 14.62 -0.26
C SER A 228 -16.40 13.32 0.49
N LEU A 229 -15.93 13.25 1.74
CA LEU A 229 -16.11 12.12 2.65
C LEU A 229 -16.50 12.60 4.04
N THR A 230 -17.55 12.02 4.61
CA THR A 230 -17.87 12.21 6.03
C THR A 230 -17.14 11.14 6.84
N THR A 231 -16.06 11.52 7.52
CA THR A 231 -15.23 10.58 8.29
C THR A 231 -14.52 11.29 9.45
N VAL A 232 -13.72 10.52 10.19
CA VAL A 232 -12.88 11.03 11.27
C VAL A 232 -11.72 11.81 10.67
N GLU A 233 -11.50 13.03 11.18
CA GLU A 233 -10.34 13.83 10.79
C GLU A 233 -9.03 13.09 11.11
N PRO A 234 -8.04 13.09 10.20
CA PRO A 234 -6.79 12.35 10.40
C PRO A 234 -5.97 12.91 11.57
N THR A 235 -5.28 12.02 12.28
CA THR A 235 -4.50 12.29 13.50
C THR A 235 -3.42 13.35 13.28
N ARG A 236 -3.19 14.26 14.23
CA ARG A 236 -2.13 15.28 14.18
C ARG A 236 -0.79 14.74 14.71
N LYS A 237 0.30 15.04 13.99
CA LYS A 237 1.70 14.83 14.43
C LYS A 237 2.05 13.44 15.01
N ASN A 238 1.29 12.41 14.70
CA ASN A 238 1.54 11.05 15.16
C ASN A 238 1.11 10.04 14.09
N ARG A 239 2.02 9.14 13.71
CA ARG A 239 1.70 8.02 12.80
C ARG A 239 1.15 6.80 13.49
N MET A 240 1.45 6.63 14.78
CA MET A 240 0.80 5.59 15.57
C MET A 240 -0.64 6.01 15.84
N ILE A 241 -1.58 5.17 15.46
CA ILE A 241 -2.99 5.40 15.73
C ILE A 241 -3.33 4.54 16.95
N PRO A 242 -3.64 5.14 18.11
CA PRO A 242 -3.90 4.36 19.30
C PRO A 242 -5.20 3.57 19.17
N LEU A 243 -5.18 2.33 19.63
CA LEU A 243 -6.38 1.50 19.80
C LEU A 243 -7.39 2.12 20.77
N SER A 244 -6.90 2.78 21.83
CA SER A 244 -7.73 3.39 22.85
C SER A 244 -8.40 4.66 22.33
N ARG A 245 -9.73 4.61 22.19
CA ARG A 245 -10.55 5.81 21.99
C ARG A 245 -11.08 6.27 23.34
N VAL A 246 -10.61 7.43 23.81
CA VAL A 246 -11.11 8.08 25.05
C VAL A 246 -12.52 8.65 24.85
N ALA A 247 -12.95 8.86 23.58
CA ALA A 247 -14.28 9.33 23.22
C ALA A 247 -14.71 8.82 21.83
N PRO A 248 -16.03 8.78 21.51
CA PRO A 248 -16.50 8.56 20.15
C PRO A 248 -15.88 9.59 19.20
N PRO A 249 -15.37 9.18 18.03
CA PRO A 249 -14.70 10.13 17.14
C PRO A 249 -15.73 11.07 16.51
N LEU A 250 -15.41 12.37 16.47
CA LEU A 250 -16.21 13.36 15.78
C LEU A 250 -16.07 13.15 14.26
N LEU A 251 -17.20 12.97 13.58
CA LEU A 251 -17.26 12.91 12.13
C LEU A 251 -17.29 14.33 11.54
N LYS A 252 -16.51 14.55 10.49
CA LYS A 252 -16.46 15.79 9.73
C LYS A 252 -16.62 15.48 8.25
N MET A 253 -17.29 16.38 7.53
CA MET A 253 -17.28 16.36 6.07
C MET A 253 -15.94 16.95 5.59
N LEU A 254 -15.11 16.11 5.00
CA LEU A 254 -13.79 16.45 4.48
C LEU A 254 -13.85 16.49 2.95
N SER A 255 -13.15 17.42 2.34
CA SER A 255 -12.99 17.45 0.89
C SER A 255 -11.82 16.59 0.47
N ILE A 256 -11.99 15.84 -0.62
CA ILE A 256 -10.94 15.03 -1.25
C ILE A 256 -10.74 15.43 -2.72
N THR A 257 -11.23 16.62 -3.10
CA THR A 257 -11.09 17.16 -4.46
C THR A 257 -9.65 17.27 -4.97
N PRO A 258 -8.60 17.47 -4.14
CA PRO A 258 -7.22 17.46 -4.64
C PRO A 258 -6.84 16.17 -5.35
N TRP A 259 -7.41 15.05 -4.95
CA TRP A 259 -7.11 13.74 -5.50
C TRP A 259 -8.10 13.31 -6.58
N LEU A 260 -9.10 14.13 -6.92
CA LEU A 260 -10.22 13.70 -7.76
C LEU A 260 -9.80 13.26 -9.16
N ILE A 261 -8.80 13.91 -9.76
CA ILE A 261 -8.24 13.49 -11.07
C ILE A 261 -7.62 12.08 -10.97
N GLU A 262 -6.86 11.82 -9.90
CA GLU A 262 -6.29 10.49 -9.67
C GLU A 262 -7.38 9.46 -9.35
N ILE A 263 -8.36 9.80 -8.50
CA ILE A 263 -9.48 8.91 -8.16
C ILE A 263 -10.24 8.50 -9.43
N ARG A 264 -10.55 9.44 -10.33
CA ARG A 264 -11.23 9.16 -11.61
C ARG A 264 -10.38 8.23 -12.49
N THR A 265 -9.08 8.50 -12.59
CA THR A 265 -8.14 7.69 -13.36
C THR A 265 -8.07 6.26 -12.81
N GLN A 266 -7.90 6.11 -11.50
CA GLN A 266 -7.82 4.80 -10.84
C GLN A 266 -9.16 4.06 -10.90
N ALA A 267 -10.29 4.74 -10.72
CA ALA A 267 -11.62 4.15 -10.87
C ALA A 267 -11.80 3.59 -12.29
N ALA A 268 -11.43 4.34 -13.33
CA ALA A 268 -11.51 3.85 -14.70
C ALA A 268 -10.68 2.58 -14.92
N LEU A 269 -9.42 2.56 -14.48
CA LEU A 269 -8.53 1.40 -14.66
C LEU A 269 -8.98 0.17 -13.87
N TRP A 270 -9.30 0.35 -12.59
CA TRP A 270 -9.56 -0.78 -11.69
C TRP A 270 -10.97 -1.32 -11.81
N MET A 271 -11.97 -0.47 -12.04
CA MET A 271 -13.34 -0.95 -12.23
C MET A 271 -13.47 -1.72 -13.54
N ASP A 272 -12.76 -1.32 -14.60
CA ASP A 272 -12.62 -2.12 -15.82
C ASP A 272 -11.91 -3.45 -15.54
N LYS A 273 -10.77 -3.43 -14.83
CA LYS A 273 -10.05 -4.66 -14.44
C LYS A 273 -10.94 -5.63 -13.65
N TYR A 274 -11.79 -5.13 -12.77
CA TYR A 274 -12.72 -5.94 -11.97
C TYR A 274 -14.04 -6.23 -12.68
N GLN A 275 -14.25 -5.70 -13.89
CA GLN A 275 -15.48 -5.84 -14.67
C GLN A 275 -16.73 -5.35 -13.92
N ILE A 276 -16.59 -4.25 -13.16
CA ILE A 276 -17.67 -3.63 -12.40
C ILE A 276 -18.10 -2.34 -13.11
N ARG A 277 -19.41 -2.22 -13.32
CA ARG A 277 -20.01 -0.99 -13.85
C ARG A 277 -20.36 -0.04 -12.71
N LEU A 278 -19.99 1.23 -12.88
CA LEU A 278 -20.45 2.34 -12.06
C LEU A 278 -21.84 2.82 -12.54
N LEU A 279 -22.54 3.60 -11.72
CA LEU A 279 -23.83 4.17 -12.10
C LEU A 279 -23.71 5.11 -13.31
N ALA A 280 -24.79 5.16 -14.09
CA ALA A 280 -24.94 6.06 -15.24
C ALA A 280 -24.95 7.52 -14.76
N GLY A 281 -23.78 8.15 -14.72
CA GLY A 281 -23.57 9.49 -14.18
C GLY A 281 -22.18 9.69 -13.56
N SER A 282 -21.46 8.61 -13.24
CA SER A 282 -20.06 8.70 -12.81
C SER A 282 -19.19 9.26 -13.94
N ILE A 283 -18.63 10.46 -13.73
CA ILE A 283 -17.73 11.11 -14.69
C ILE A 283 -16.34 10.50 -14.54
N ILE A 284 -16.08 9.36 -15.17
CA ILE A 284 -14.75 8.75 -15.26
C ILE A 284 -14.27 8.75 -16.72
N PRO A 285 -12.96 8.90 -16.97
CA PRO A 285 -12.42 8.80 -18.33
C PRO A 285 -12.55 7.36 -18.88
N SER A 286 -12.53 7.22 -20.20
CA SER A 286 -12.34 5.91 -20.83
C SER A 286 -10.93 5.40 -20.54
N VAL A 287 -10.77 4.09 -20.34
CA VAL A 287 -9.45 3.45 -20.19
C VAL A 287 -8.55 3.76 -21.39
N SER A 288 -9.11 3.82 -22.61
CA SER A 288 -8.36 4.15 -23.82
C SER A 288 -7.80 5.58 -23.84
N ASP A 289 -8.43 6.50 -23.07
CA ASP A 289 -8.02 7.90 -22.94
C ASP A 289 -6.89 8.07 -21.91
N ILE A 290 -6.65 7.07 -21.05
CA ILE A 290 -5.61 7.14 -20.03
C ILE A 290 -4.26 6.81 -20.65
N LYS A 291 -3.33 7.75 -20.54
CA LYS A 291 -1.95 7.63 -21.02
C LYS A 291 -0.97 7.74 -19.86
N ARG A 292 0.23 7.21 -20.09
CA ARG A 292 1.40 7.48 -19.26
C ARG A 292 2.07 8.75 -19.75
N TYR A 293 2.37 9.65 -18.84
CA TYR A 293 3.16 10.86 -19.08
C TYR A 293 4.48 10.76 -18.33
N ASP A 294 5.55 11.22 -18.96
CA ASP A 294 6.90 11.21 -18.42
C ASP A 294 7.46 12.64 -18.47
N ILE A 295 7.69 13.25 -17.30
CA ILE A 295 8.18 14.63 -17.20
C ILE A 295 9.57 14.64 -16.58
N SER A 296 10.52 15.29 -17.24
CA SER A 296 11.87 15.47 -16.70
C SER A 296 11.87 16.56 -15.63
N ILE A 297 12.26 16.17 -14.41
CA ILE A 297 12.37 17.04 -13.25
C ILE A 297 13.82 17.01 -12.75
N ARG A 298 14.41 18.19 -12.58
CA ARG A 298 15.72 18.32 -11.93
C ARG A 298 15.53 18.23 -10.42
N GLY A 299 15.88 17.08 -9.84
CA GLY A 299 15.97 16.94 -8.38
C GLY A 299 17.05 17.85 -7.80
N THR A 300 16.77 18.45 -6.64
CA THR A 300 17.82 19.13 -5.87
C THR A 300 18.68 18.08 -5.17
N ARG A 301 20.02 18.22 -5.26
CA ARG A 301 20.98 17.24 -4.71
C ARG A 301 21.01 17.16 -3.18
N SER A 302 20.30 18.06 -2.47
CA SER A 302 20.33 18.15 -1.00
C SER A 302 19.38 17.18 -0.30
N TYR A 303 19.18 16.00 -0.88
CA TYR A 303 18.27 15.00 -0.34
C TYR A 303 19.05 13.97 0.48
N SER A 304 18.84 13.97 1.80
CA SER A 304 19.36 12.97 2.72
C SER A 304 18.37 11.79 2.82
N GLY A 305 18.25 11.00 1.76
CA GLY A 305 17.46 9.77 1.76
C GLY A 305 17.62 8.97 0.47
N PRO A 306 17.19 7.71 0.41
CA PRO A 306 17.09 6.99 -0.85
C PRO A 306 15.95 7.59 -1.72
N PRO A 307 16.17 7.84 -3.03
CA PRO A 307 15.15 8.38 -3.93
C PRO A 307 13.98 7.41 -4.20
N PHE A 308 14.07 6.16 -3.72
CA PHE A 308 13.11 5.08 -3.94
C PHE A 308 11.99 5.00 -2.89
N SER A 309 11.76 6.09 -2.15
CA SER A 309 10.86 6.04 -1.01
C SER A 309 9.41 6.14 -1.47
N SER A 310 8.59 5.18 -1.03
CA SER A 310 7.12 5.09 -1.14
C SER A 310 6.36 6.28 -0.51
N VAL A 311 7.06 7.36 -0.19
CA VAL A 311 6.56 8.59 0.40
C VAL A 311 6.51 9.73 -0.63
N ILE A 312 6.96 9.55 -1.87
CA ILE A 312 6.98 10.64 -2.85
C ILE A 312 5.61 10.79 -3.51
N MET A 313 5.11 12.01 -3.55
CA MET A 313 3.89 12.41 -4.24
C MET A 313 4.17 13.59 -5.16
N MET A 314 3.27 13.83 -6.11
CA MET A 314 3.33 14.96 -7.03
C MET A 314 2.18 15.93 -6.75
N ALA A 315 2.51 17.22 -6.60
CA ALA A 315 1.55 18.31 -6.56
C ALA A 315 1.53 19.02 -7.92
N ILE A 316 0.33 19.33 -8.41
CA ILE A 316 0.07 20.13 -9.59
C ILE A 316 -0.60 21.42 -9.12
N GLU A 317 0.15 22.52 -9.19
CA GLU A 317 -0.22 23.82 -8.67
C GLU A 317 -0.58 24.78 -9.81
N TYR A 318 -1.69 25.49 -9.62
CA TYR A 318 -2.11 26.55 -10.53
C TYR A 318 -1.32 27.83 -10.25
N PRO A 319 -1.07 28.70 -11.25
CA PRO A 319 -0.33 29.95 -11.05
C PRO A 319 -0.88 30.82 -9.91
N SER A 320 -2.20 30.83 -9.71
CA SER A 320 -2.88 31.59 -8.67
C SER A 320 -2.90 30.92 -7.29
N ASN A 321 -2.49 29.65 -7.17
CA ASN A 321 -2.63 28.84 -5.96
C ASN A 321 -1.40 27.95 -5.74
N GLN A 322 -0.31 28.60 -5.32
CA GLN A 322 0.92 27.94 -4.89
C GLN A 322 0.88 27.78 -3.37
N ILE A 323 0.72 26.55 -2.89
CA ILE A 323 0.58 26.24 -1.46
C ILE A 323 1.82 25.53 -0.91
N PHE A 324 2.60 24.86 -1.77
CA PHE A 324 3.87 24.25 -1.42
C PHE A 324 4.98 25.29 -1.45
N SER A 325 5.37 25.76 -0.27
CA SER A 325 6.52 26.66 -0.07
C SER A 325 7.67 25.94 0.65
N PRO A 326 8.93 26.29 0.37
CA PRO A 326 10.06 25.81 1.16
C PRO A 326 9.91 26.26 2.62
N SER A 327 9.93 25.32 3.57
CA SER A 327 9.81 25.61 5.01
C SER A 327 10.77 24.76 5.86
N ASN A 328 11.11 25.26 7.05
CA ASN A 328 11.88 24.52 8.06
C ASN A 328 10.92 23.66 8.90
N GLY A 329 11.26 22.39 9.15
CA GLY A 329 10.39 21.40 9.84
C GLY A 329 9.15 20.92 9.06
N ALA A 330 8.61 19.76 9.40
CA ALA A 330 7.48 19.10 8.74
C ALA A 330 6.19 19.94 8.83
N ASP A 331 5.44 20.06 7.72
CA ASP A 331 4.21 20.87 7.65
C ASP A 331 2.95 20.03 7.78
N ASP A 332 2.54 19.75 9.02
CA ASP A 332 1.31 19.02 9.30
C ASP A 332 0.05 19.83 8.96
N ASN A 333 0.14 21.15 8.73
CA ASN A 333 -1.04 21.97 8.42
C ASN A 333 -1.47 21.81 6.96
N LEU A 334 -0.53 21.61 6.05
CA LEU A 334 -0.79 21.53 4.61
C LEU A 334 -1.84 20.46 4.28
N ARG A 335 -1.73 19.27 4.87
CA ARG A 335 -2.70 18.20 4.62
C ARG A 335 -4.12 18.52 5.11
N PHE A 336 -4.27 19.32 6.16
CA PHE A 336 -5.60 19.79 6.58
C PHE A 336 -6.15 20.87 5.66
N GLN A 337 -5.29 21.71 5.08
CA GLN A 337 -5.71 22.67 4.05
C GLN A 337 -6.20 21.94 2.79
N LEU A 338 -5.57 20.83 2.41
CA LEU A 338 -6.02 19.98 1.30
C LEU A 338 -7.39 19.33 1.57
N LEU A 339 -7.74 19.09 2.84
CA LEU A 339 -9.05 18.56 3.24
C LEU A 339 -10.15 19.62 3.37
N ASP A 340 -9.78 20.91 3.29
CA ASP A 340 -10.70 22.04 3.36
C ASP A 340 -11.10 22.51 1.96
N ALA A 341 -12.38 22.33 1.61
CA ALA A 341 -12.95 22.71 0.30
C ALA A 341 -12.71 24.18 -0.08
N THR A 342 -12.50 25.06 0.89
CA THR A 342 -12.25 26.50 0.63
C THR A 342 -10.80 26.80 0.27
N ARG A 343 -9.89 25.88 0.57
CA ARG A 343 -8.43 26.07 0.45
C ARG A 343 -7.78 25.11 -0.55
N ASN A 344 -8.43 24.01 -0.88
CA ASN A 344 -7.83 22.89 -1.60
C ASN A 344 -7.78 23.08 -3.12
N LYS A 345 -7.01 24.08 -3.55
CA LYS A 345 -6.88 24.53 -4.94
C LYS A 345 -5.66 23.93 -5.67
N THR A 346 -5.32 22.69 -5.35
CA THR A 346 -4.15 21.98 -5.88
C THR A 346 -4.56 20.56 -6.21
N THR A 347 -4.04 20.00 -7.30
CA THR A 347 -4.22 18.58 -7.61
C THR A 347 -3.03 17.78 -7.07
N ILE A 348 -3.29 16.63 -6.45
CA ILE A 348 -2.27 15.73 -5.90
C ILE A 348 -2.38 14.38 -6.61
N ILE A 349 -1.24 13.86 -7.04
CA ILE A 349 -1.10 12.51 -7.58
C ILE A 349 -0.17 11.71 -6.66
N THR A 350 -0.69 10.62 -6.13
CA THR A 350 -0.01 9.71 -5.19
C THR A 350 0.61 8.51 -5.90
N THR A 351 0.08 8.12 -7.06
CA THR A 351 0.60 7.02 -7.89
C THR A 351 1.54 7.59 -8.94
N ILE A 352 2.83 7.60 -8.62
CA ILE A 352 3.89 8.04 -9.53
C ILE A 352 5.06 7.05 -9.54
N LEU A 353 5.87 7.09 -10.58
CA LEU A 353 7.20 6.51 -10.60
C LEU A 353 8.23 7.65 -10.66
N PHE A 354 9.31 7.54 -9.89
CA PHE A 354 10.39 8.52 -9.93
C PHE A 354 11.75 7.82 -9.91
N ASP A 355 12.55 8.05 -10.94
CA ASP A 355 13.89 7.45 -11.11
C ASP A 355 15.04 8.37 -10.68
N GLY A 356 14.72 9.52 -10.07
CA GLY A 356 15.67 10.58 -9.74
C GLY A 356 15.76 11.70 -10.78
N LYS A 357 15.22 11.51 -11.99
CA LYS A 357 15.27 12.47 -13.10
C LYS A 357 13.94 12.66 -13.82
N THR A 358 13.11 11.64 -13.83
CA THR A 358 11.85 11.59 -14.55
C THR A 358 10.77 11.16 -13.58
N VAL A 359 9.68 11.93 -13.55
CA VAL A 359 8.44 11.47 -12.92
C VAL A 359 7.53 10.91 -14.00
N SER A 360 6.96 9.74 -13.73
CA SER A 360 5.95 9.12 -14.58
C SER A 360 4.63 9.00 -13.82
N PHE A 361 3.52 9.28 -14.49
CA PHE A 361 2.18 9.14 -13.92
C PHE A 361 1.16 8.82 -15.02
N TRP A 362 -0.05 8.44 -14.60
CA TRP A 362 -1.15 8.12 -15.50
C TRP A 362 -2.28 9.12 -15.33
N MET A 363 -2.85 9.57 -16.45
CA MET A 363 -3.95 10.53 -16.48
C MET A 363 -4.70 10.41 -17.80
N SER A 364 -5.96 10.81 -17.84
CA SER A 364 -6.69 10.96 -19.09
C SER A 364 -6.06 12.07 -19.95
N GLU A 365 -6.03 11.90 -21.27
CA GLU A 365 -5.58 12.93 -22.22
C GLU A 365 -6.41 14.20 -22.09
N THR A 366 -7.70 14.05 -21.82
CA THR A 366 -8.61 15.17 -21.55
C THR A 366 -8.19 15.99 -20.33
N ASP A 367 -7.95 15.36 -19.17
CA ASP A 367 -7.55 16.07 -17.95
C ASP A 367 -6.14 16.66 -18.11
N TYR A 368 -5.22 15.95 -18.78
CA TYR A 368 -3.86 16.43 -19.05
C TYR A 368 -3.86 17.70 -19.90
N ASN A 369 -4.59 17.70 -21.01
CA ASN A 369 -4.70 18.87 -21.89
C ASN A 369 -5.38 20.06 -21.20
N ASN A 370 -6.38 19.80 -20.35
CA ASN A 370 -6.99 20.84 -19.54
C ASN A 370 -5.95 21.48 -18.59
N LEU A 371 -5.16 20.68 -17.89
CA LEU A 371 -4.11 21.17 -17.00
C LEU A 371 -3.03 21.96 -17.77
N LEU A 372 -2.62 21.49 -18.95
CA LEU A 372 -1.69 22.23 -19.82
C LEU A 372 -2.23 23.61 -20.20
N SER A 373 -3.52 23.72 -20.54
CA SER A 373 -4.15 24.99 -20.91
C SER A 373 -4.15 26.03 -19.77
N GLN A 374 -4.01 25.56 -18.53
CA GLN A 374 -4.02 26.39 -17.32
C GLN A 374 -2.62 26.80 -16.84
N ASN A 375 -1.56 26.49 -17.61
CA ASN A 375 -0.17 26.83 -17.29
C ASN A 375 0.27 26.35 -15.89
N VAL A 376 -0.17 25.16 -15.49
CA VAL A 376 0.16 24.60 -14.18
C VAL A 376 1.64 24.22 -14.06
N THR A 377 2.11 24.17 -12.81
CA THR A 377 3.44 23.68 -12.46
C THR A 377 3.34 22.42 -11.61
N ILE A 378 4.31 21.54 -11.74
CA ILE A 378 4.45 20.35 -10.91
C ILE A 378 5.60 20.49 -9.91
N LYS A 379 5.42 19.95 -8.71
CA LYS A 379 6.45 19.76 -7.68
C LYS A 379 6.36 18.35 -7.12
N LEU A 380 7.50 17.72 -6.89
CA LEU A 380 7.56 16.49 -6.09
C LEU A 380 7.79 16.85 -4.63
N PHE A 381 7.05 16.18 -3.75
CA PHE A 381 7.13 16.37 -2.32
C PHE A 381 7.09 15.03 -1.60
N ARG A 382 7.56 14.98 -0.35
CA ARG A 382 7.41 13.79 0.50
C ARG A 382 6.14 13.90 1.34
N ASN A 383 5.33 12.85 1.38
CA ASN A 383 4.12 12.73 2.19
C ASN A 383 4.41 12.63 3.70
N ASP A 384 5.66 12.39 4.07
CA ASP A 384 6.04 12.23 5.46
C ASP A 384 6.40 13.54 6.13
N THR A 385 6.92 14.50 5.37
CA THR A 385 7.27 15.85 5.83
C THR A 385 6.35 16.91 5.25
N TRP A 386 5.60 16.57 4.20
CA TRP A 386 4.79 17.49 3.40
C TRP A 386 5.62 18.60 2.74
N LYS A 387 6.88 18.29 2.38
CA LYS A 387 7.82 19.25 1.81
C LYS A 387 8.18 18.96 0.36
N PRO A 388 8.19 19.99 -0.50
CA PRO A 388 8.75 19.86 -1.83
C PRO A 388 10.26 19.64 -1.75
N PHE A 389 10.80 18.81 -2.64
CA PHE A 389 12.26 18.63 -2.81
C PHE A 389 12.72 18.89 -4.25
N THR A 390 11.80 19.35 -5.10
CA THR A 390 12.08 19.79 -6.47
C THR A 390 11.61 21.22 -6.63
N GLU A 391 12.30 21.97 -7.49
CA GLU A 391 11.80 23.25 -7.96
C GLU A 391 10.51 23.05 -8.79
N PRO A 392 9.60 24.03 -8.83
CA PRO A 392 8.46 23.99 -9.72
C PRO A 392 8.90 23.84 -11.18
N LYS A 393 8.27 22.90 -11.87
CA LYS A 393 8.51 22.59 -13.29
C LYS A 393 7.20 22.75 -14.05
N SER A 394 7.20 23.41 -15.20
CA SER A 394 5.99 23.43 -16.06
C SER A 394 5.61 22.00 -16.47
N LEU A 395 4.30 21.72 -16.56
CA LEU A 395 3.78 20.41 -16.99
C LEU A 395 4.05 20.09 -18.48
N GLN A 396 4.67 21.01 -19.23
CA GLN A 396 5.01 20.86 -20.66
C GLN A 396 6.04 19.78 -20.96
#